data_AF-A0A4S4N771-F1
#
_entry.id   AF-A0A4S4N771-F1
#
_cell.length_a   1.000
_cell.length_b   1.000
_cell.length_c   1.000
_cell.angle_alpha   90.00
_cell.angle_beta   90.00
_cell.angle_gamma   90.00
#
_symmetry.space_group_name_H-M   'P 1'
#
loop_
_entity.id
_entity.type
_entity.pdbx_description
1 polymer ?
#
loop_
_entity_poly.entity_id
_entity_poly.type
_entity_poly.pdbx_seq_one_letter_code
_entity_poly.pdbx_strand_id
1 'polypeptide(L)'
;MGIDGLIILDSFGNPIIQSGFRSNTPAYPLLHIEAVNAASEKSVREGHVDPVLFVPSLEYDTSSICCHVKNGELRFLCPVTGDLDPLYVFAFLKAFIDVLTEYLGHISAETLKENFDVVYQLLEETLDAGGHPSTTYPNALRDIVIPPSLLNKVLSVAGVAALATPSMHSQPFASPIPWRKIGVRYNTNEIFFDVAETLKAIVNKNGIPAVSTVWGRIDANCKLSGAEIDDPSRGVATDPALVLGTPDLLLNFGNAQTLADCSFHPCVR
;
A
#
# COMPACT_ATOMS: atom_id res chain seq x y z
N MET A 1 9.07 -12.91 14.20
CA MET A 1 10.11 -12.26 13.37
C MET A 1 9.40 -11.38 12.38
N GLY A 2 9.96 -10.21 12.10
CA GLY A 2 9.40 -9.24 11.18
C GLY A 2 10.38 -8.93 10.07
N ILE A 3 10.02 -7.96 9.24
CA ILE A 3 10.89 -7.35 8.25
C ILE A 3 11.96 -6.55 9.00
N ASP A 4 13.25 -6.77 8.68
CA ASP A 4 14.35 -6.13 9.41
C ASP A 4 14.44 -4.63 9.12
N GLY A 5 14.00 -4.24 7.93
CA GLY A 5 13.94 -2.86 7.47
C GLY A 5 13.53 -2.74 6.00
N LEU A 6 13.53 -1.52 5.50
CA LEU A 6 13.21 -1.18 4.12
C LEU A 6 14.26 -0.24 3.54
N ILE A 7 14.68 -0.51 2.31
CA ILE A 7 15.61 0.31 1.54
C ILE A 7 14.94 0.67 0.21
N ILE A 8 15.04 1.93 -0.20
CA ILE A 8 14.63 2.37 -1.52
C ILE A 8 15.89 2.79 -2.28
N LEU A 9 16.08 2.19 -3.45
CA LEU A 9 17.15 2.52 -4.39
C LEU A 9 16.62 3.35 -5.55
N ASP A 10 17.45 4.25 -6.06
CA ASP A 10 17.25 4.89 -7.35
C ASP A 10 17.62 3.97 -8.53
N SER A 11 17.49 4.48 -9.76
CA SER A 11 17.79 3.74 -10.99
C SER A 11 19.26 3.33 -11.13
N PHE A 12 20.16 3.96 -10.37
CA PHE A 12 21.58 3.65 -10.37
C PHE A 12 21.96 2.66 -9.25
N GLY A 13 20.99 2.19 -8.47
CA GLY A 13 21.22 1.28 -7.35
C GLY A 13 21.74 1.98 -6.09
N ASN A 14 21.66 3.31 -6.01
CA ASN A 14 22.07 4.06 -4.82
C ASN A 14 20.89 4.14 -3.83
N PRO A 15 21.14 3.95 -2.51
CA PRO A 15 20.11 4.13 -1.52
C PRO A 15 19.71 5.59 -1.36
N ILE A 16 18.41 5.85 -1.43
CA ILE A 16 17.82 7.18 -1.25
C ILE A 16 16.98 7.27 0.03
N ILE A 17 16.44 6.15 0.52
CA ILE A 17 15.71 6.01 1.79
C ILE A 17 16.13 4.70 2.44
N GLN A 18 16.35 4.72 3.76
CA GLN A 18 16.66 3.53 4.55
C GLN A 18 15.96 3.63 5.90
N SER A 19 15.17 2.62 6.27
CA SER A 19 14.59 2.54 7.61
C SER A 19 15.67 2.29 8.67
N GLY A 20 15.28 2.41 9.94
CA GLY A 20 16.09 1.87 11.02
C GLY A 20 16.15 0.34 10.94
N PHE A 21 17.34 -0.22 10.88
CA PHE A 21 17.59 -1.66 11.01
C PHE A 21 17.85 -1.96 12.48
N ARG A 22 16.95 -2.69 13.13
CA ARG A 22 17.16 -3.06 14.52
C ARG A 22 18.20 -4.17 14.61
N SER A 23 19.05 -4.09 15.63
CA SER A 23 20.01 -5.13 16.02
C SER A 23 21.08 -5.54 14.98
N ASN A 24 21.20 -4.85 13.86
CA ASN A 24 22.16 -5.21 12.80
C ASN A 24 23.32 -4.21 12.70
N THR A 25 24.47 -4.70 12.25
CA THR A 25 25.63 -3.84 12.01
C THR A 25 25.35 -2.81 10.90
N PRO A 26 26.04 -1.65 10.89
CA PRO A 26 25.90 -0.67 9.80
C PRO A 26 26.21 -1.23 8.40
N ALA A 27 26.93 -2.36 8.32
CA ALA A 27 27.22 -3.04 7.07
C ALA A 27 26.03 -3.85 6.54
N TYR A 28 25.07 -4.23 7.41
CA TYR A 28 23.98 -5.11 7.03
C TYR A 28 23.15 -4.59 5.85
N PRO A 29 22.65 -3.33 5.84
CA PRO A 29 21.93 -2.81 4.68
C PRO A 29 22.77 -2.81 3.41
N LEU A 30 24.08 -2.56 3.52
CA LEU A 30 25.00 -2.53 2.38
C LEU A 30 25.13 -3.90 1.70
N LEU A 31 25.14 -5.00 2.47
CA LEU A 31 25.20 -6.35 1.91
C LEU A 31 23.98 -6.66 1.04
N HIS A 32 22.79 -6.22 1.48
CA HIS A 32 21.55 -6.39 0.74
C HIS A 32 21.53 -5.54 -0.54
N ILE A 33 22.01 -4.30 -0.45
CA ILE A 33 22.15 -3.40 -1.61
C ILE A 33 23.12 -4.01 -2.64
N GLU A 34 24.29 -4.48 -2.18
CA GLU A 34 25.30 -5.09 -3.05
C GLU A 34 24.78 -6.37 -3.71
N ALA A 35 24.08 -7.24 -2.96
CA ALA A 35 23.51 -8.47 -3.51
C ALA A 35 22.52 -8.17 -4.65
N VAL A 36 21.63 -7.19 -4.46
CA VAL A 36 20.63 -6.80 -5.47
C VAL A 36 21.29 -6.11 -6.67
N ASN A 37 22.27 -5.24 -6.45
CA ASN A 37 23.00 -4.56 -7.52
C ASN A 37 23.82 -5.57 -8.35
N ALA A 38 24.57 -6.45 -7.70
CA ALA A 38 25.35 -7.49 -8.39
C ALA A 38 24.46 -8.48 -9.16
N ALA A 39 23.28 -8.83 -8.62
CA ALA A 39 22.32 -9.66 -9.34
C ALA A 39 21.71 -8.92 -10.54
N SER A 40 21.46 -7.62 -10.41
CA SER A 40 20.97 -6.76 -11.49
C SER A 40 21.98 -6.62 -12.63
N GLU A 41 23.27 -6.42 -12.31
CA GLU A 41 24.36 -6.34 -13.28
C GLU A 41 24.56 -7.64 -14.07
N LYS A 42 24.38 -8.80 -13.41
CA LYS A 42 24.49 -10.12 -14.04
C LYS A 42 23.28 -10.49 -14.89
N SER A 43 22.16 -9.77 -14.75
CA SER A 43 20.93 -10.10 -15.46
C SER A 43 21.06 -9.82 -16.96
N VAL A 44 20.80 -10.83 -17.79
CA VAL A 44 20.85 -10.72 -19.26
C VAL A 44 19.73 -9.81 -19.79
N ARG A 45 18.62 -9.69 -19.04
CA ARG A 45 17.48 -8.85 -19.40
C ARG A 45 17.11 -7.98 -18.22
N GLU A 46 16.79 -6.72 -18.50
CA GLU A 46 16.33 -5.81 -17.46
C GLU A 46 15.09 -6.39 -16.75
N GLY A 47 15.10 -6.37 -15.42
CA GLY A 47 13.99 -6.87 -14.59
C GLY A 47 13.96 -8.39 -14.35
N HIS A 48 14.85 -9.19 -14.96
CA HIS A 48 14.93 -10.64 -14.74
C HIS A 48 15.85 -11.03 -13.57
N VAL A 49 15.67 -10.38 -12.42
CA VAL A 49 16.35 -10.73 -11.17
C VAL A 49 15.38 -11.51 -10.29
N ASP A 50 15.84 -12.58 -9.66
CA ASP A 50 15.02 -13.34 -8.70
C ASP A 50 14.52 -12.39 -7.60
N PRO A 51 13.21 -12.29 -7.36
CA PRO A 51 12.64 -11.36 -6.38
C PRO A 51 13.05 -11.66 -4.93
N VAL A 52 13.59 -12.85 -4.65
CA VAL A 52 14.13 -13.22 -3.33
C VAL A 52 15.59 -13.64 -3.49
N LEU A 53 16.50 -12.82 -2.96
CA LEU A 53 17.93 -13.11 -3.02
C LEU A 53 18.42 -13.60 -1.67
N PHE A 54 19.21 -14.68 -1.67
CA PHE A 54 19.98 -15.06 -0.50
C PHE A 54 21.10 -14.05 -0.27
N VAL A 55 21.21 -13.55 0.97
CA VAL A 55 22.25 -12.60 1.38
C VAL A 55 23.01 -13.19 2.57
N PRO A 56 24.28 -13.57 2.38
CA PRO A 56 25.08 -14.11 3.47
C PRO A 56 25.34 -13.02 4.52
N SER A 57 25.14 -13.37 5.79
CA SER A 57 25.53 -12.50 6.90
C SER A 57 27.04 -12.56 7.14
N LEU A 58 27.57 -11.49 7.72
CA LEU A 58 28.92 -11.47 8.27
C LEU A 58 29.01 -12.27 9.59
N GLU A 59 27.87 -12.53 10.23
CA GLU A 59 27.76 -13.38 11.41
C GLU A 59 27.49 -14.82 10.99
N TYR A 60 28.32 -15.76 11.46
CA TYR A 60 28.37 -17.15 10.97
C TYR A 60 27.08 -17.97 11.16
N ASP A 61 26.09 -17.48 11.91
CA ASP A 61 24.91 -18.25 12.31
C ASP A 61 23.56 -17.61 11.90
N THR A 62 23.59 -16.51 11.15
CA THR A 62 22.37 -15.86 10.66
C THR A 62 22.37 -15.82 9.14
N SER A 63 21.44 -16.50 8.51
CA SER A 63 21.19 -16.32 7.07
C SER A 63 20.09 -15.28 6.89
N SER A 64 20.24 -14.43 5.88
CA SER A 64 19.22 -13.45 5.53
C SER A 64 18.83 -13.57 4.07
N ILE A 65 17.63 -13.10 3.76
CA ILE A 65 17.15 -12.93 2.39
C ILE A 65 16.81 -11.48 2.14
N CYS A 66 16.87 -11.06 0.88
CA CYS A 66 16.41 -9.78 0.41
C CYS A 66 15.21 -10.00 -0.52
N CYS A 67 14.01 -9.64 -0.05
CA CYS A 67 12.85 -9.55 -0.92
C CYS A 67 12.87 -8.18 -1.60
N HIS A 68 12.76 -8.12 -2.93
CA HIS A 68 12.76 -6.84 -3.63
C HIS A 68 11.75 -6.77 -4.77
N VAL A 69 11.28 -5.55 -5.03
CA VAL A 69 10.37 -5.23 -6.14
C VAL A 69 10.83 -3.97 -6.87
N LYS A 70 10.63 -3.94 -8.19
CA LYS A 70 10.86 -2.75 -9.02
C LYS A 70 9.54 -2.03 -9.23
N ASN A 71 9.50 -0.71 -9.04
CA ASN A 71 8.36 0.14 -9.34
C ASN A 71 8.83 1.38 -10.11
N GLY A 72 8.57 1.40 -11.42
CA GLY A 72 9.18 2.38 -12.31
C GLY A 72 10.71 2.27 -12.25
N GLU A 73 11.37 3.40 -12.03
CA GLU A 73 12.83 3.51 -11.89
C GLU A 73 13.35 3.20 -10.48
N LEU A 74 12.44 3.04 -9.50
CA LEU A 74 12.80 2.75 -8.12
C LEU A 74 12.84 1.26 -7.85
N ARG A 75 13.69 0.86 -6.90
CA ARG A 75 13.69 -0.51 -6.36
C ARG A 75 13.52 -0.49 -4.85
N PHE A 76 12.59 -1.28 -4.35
CA PHE A 76 12.29 -1.41 -2.93
C PHE A 76 12.80 -2.75 -2.44
N LEU A 77 13.55 -2.76 -1.35
CA LEU A 77 14.18 -3.94 -0.77
C LEU A 77 13.71 -4.06 0.69
N CYS A 78 13.39 -5.28 1.09
CA CYS A 78 13.13 -5.66 2.47
C CYS A 78 14.06 -6.81 2.85
N PRO A 79 15.15 -6.50 3.58
CA PRO A 79 15.95 -7.49 4.27
C PRO A 79 15.13 -8.24 5.34
N VAL A 80 15.35 -9.55 5.43
CA VAL A 80 14.66 -10.43 6.37
C VAL A 80 15.64 -11.44 6.93
N THR A 81 15.70 -11.54 8.26
CA THR A 81 16.43 -12.58 8.97
C THR A 81 15.47 -13.63 9.52
N GLY A 82 15.83 -14.90 9.37
CA GLY A 82 15.05 -16.03 9.87
C GLY A 82 13.93 -16.47 8.92
N ASP A 83 13.00 -17.24 9.47
CA ASP A 83 11.87 -17.89 8.79
C ASP A 83 10.61 -16.99 8.76
N LEU A 84 10.52 -16.14 7.74
CA LEU A 84 9.34 -15.31 7.45
C LEU A 84 8.93 -15.58 5.99
N ASP A 85 7.62 -15.80 5.78
CA ASP A 85 7.08 -16.03 4.44
C ASP A 85 7.34 -14.81 3.53
N PRO A 86 8.07 -14.96 2.40
CA PRO A 86 8.31 -13.87 1.47
C PRO A 86 7.03 -13.21 0.94
N LEU A 87 5.91 -13.94 0.85
CA LEU A 87 4.64 -13.38 0.41
C LEU A 87 4.11 -12.30 1.35
N TYR A 88 4.36 -12.42 2.66
CA TYR A 88 4.04 -11.37 3.64
C TYR A 88 4.81 -10.08 3.35
N VAL A 89 6.08 -10.22 2.99
CA VAL A 89 6.98 -9.10 2.65
C VAL A 89 6.54 -8.44 1.34
N PHE A 90 6.19 -9.22 0.32
CA PHE A 90 5.69 -8.68 -0.96
C PHE A 90 4.33 -7.99 -0.81
N ALA A 91 3.44 -8.52 0.02
CA ALA A 91 2.17 -7.87 0.34
C ALA A 91 2.40 -6.51 0.99
N PHE A 92 3.33 -6.42 1.95
CA PHE A 92 3.73 -5.15 2.56
C PHE A 92 4.35 -4.18 1.55
N LEU A 93 5.35 -4.62 0.78
CA LEU A 93 6.02 -3.78 -0.22
C LEU A 93 5.01 -3.18 -1.21
N LYS A 94 4.05 -3.98 -1.68
CA LYS A 94 2.99 -3.51 -2.56
C LYS A 94 2.10 -2.47 -1.87
N ALA A 95 1.66 -2.75 -0.64
CA ALA A 95 0.83 -1.82 0.13
C ALA A 95 1.56 -0.50 0.40
N PHE A 96 2.84 -0.54 0.74
CA PHE A 96 3.65 0.65 0.99
C PHE A 96 3.85 1.49 -0.28
N ILE A 97 4.09 0.86 -1.44
CA ILE A 97 4.16 1.54 -2.74
C ILE A 97 2.83 2.21 -3.08
N ASP A 98 1.70 1.55 -2.80
CA ASP A 98 0.37 2.12 -3.01
C ASP A 98 0.13 3.32 -2.10
N VAL A 99 0.52 3.23 -0.83
CA VAL A 99 0.48 4.36 0.13
C VAL A 99 1.29 5.54 -0.38
N LEU A 100 2.55 5.33 -0.81
CA LEU A 100 3.39 6.39 -1.35
C LEU A 100 2.78 7.04 -2.60
N THR A 101 2.23 6.22 -3.50
CA THR A 101 1.58 6.67 -4.73
C THR A 101 0.33 7.49 -4.42
N GLU A 102 -0.46 7.09 -3.42
CA GLU A 102 -1.66 7.83 -3.02
C GLU A 102 -1.33 9.16 -2.29
N TYR A 103 -0.20 9.25 -1.62
CA TYR A 103 0.26 10.47 -0.94
C TYR A 103 0.95 11.46 -1.88
N LEU A 104 1.81 10.97 -2.76
CA LEU A 104 2.74 11.76 -3.56
C LEU A 104 2.36 11.80 -5.05
N GLY A 105 1.42 10.97 -5.49
CA GLY A 105 1.10 10.80 -6.90
C GLY A 105 2.18 9.98 -7.61
N HIS A 106 2.82 10.56 -8.62
CA HIS A 106 3.90 9.87 -9.31
C HIS A 106 5.15 9.79 -8.42
N ILE A 107 5.57 8.56 -8.08
CA ILE A 107 6.76 8.36 -7.25
C ILE A 107 8.03 8.23 -8.09
N SER A 108 9.03 9.04 -7.76
CA SER A 108 10.38 9.05 -8.36
C SER A 108 11.42 9.33 -7.28
N ALA A 109 12.71 9.15 -7.61
CA ALA A 109 13.79 9.47 -6.67
C ALA A 109 13.77 10.95 -6.25
N GLU A 110 13.38 11.85 -7.14
CA GLU A 110 13.23 13.29 -6.86
C GLU A 110 12.06 13.53 -5.91
N THR A 111 10.88 13.00 -6.23
CA THR A 111 9.67 13.19 -5.40
C THR A 111 9.84 12.62 -3.99
N LEU A 112 10.52 11.47 -3.84
CA LEU A 112 10.81 10.91 -2.51
C LEU A 112 11.81 11.77 -1.72
N LYS A 113 12.82 12.35 -2.37
CA LYS A 113 13.81 13.24 -1.72
C LYS A 113 13.20 14.57 -1.30
N GLU A 114 12.31 15.14 -2.11
CA GLU A 114 11.60 16.38 -1.80
C GLU A 114 10.61 16.24 -0.64
N ASN A 115 10.11 15.04 -0.39
CA ASN A 115 9.11 14.73 0.65
C ASN A 115 9.64 13.71 1.67
N PHE A 116 10.96 13.71 1.93
CA PHE A 116 11.61 12.67 2.73
C PHE A 116 11.03 12.55 4.14
N ASP A 117 10.62 13.66 4.74
CA ASP A 117 9.96 13.74 6.04
C ASP A 117 8.64 12.95 6.06
N VAL A 118 7.78 13.15 5.06
CA VAL A 118 6.54 12.40 4.90
C VAL A 118 6.83 10.92 4.62
N VAL A 119 7.83 10.61 3.80
CA VAL A 119 8.21 9.21 3.51
C VAL A 119 8.64 8.48 4.78
N TYR A 120 9.45 9.10 5.65
CA TYR A 120 9.86 8.49 6.92
C TYR A 120 8.70 8.36 7.91
N GLN A 121 7.81 9.34 8.00
CA GLN A 121 6.60 9.22 8.82
C GLN A 121 5.71 8.06 8.34
N LEU A 122 5.50 7.94 7.03
CA LEU A 122 4.76 6.80 6.47
C LEU A 122 5.44 5.47 6.76
N LEU A 123 6.77 5.42 6.72
CA LEU A 123 7.52 4.21 7.04
C LEU A 123 7.30 3.79 8.50
N GLU A 124 7.39 4.73 9.45
CA GLU A 124 7.19 4.47 10.88
C GLU A 124 5.75 4.03 11.21
N GLU A 125 4.75 4.56 10.51
CA GLU A 125 3.33 4.21 10.75
C GLU A 125 2.88 2.93 10.03
N THR A 126 3.53 2.59 8.91
CA THR A 126 3.18 1.39 8.12
C THR A 126 3.93 0.14 8.59
N LEU A 127 5.12 0.30 9.19
CA LEU A 127 5.95 -0.79 9.68
C LEU A 127 6.36 -0.53 11.13
N ASP A 128 5.93 -1.38 12.05
CA ASP A 128 6.19 -1.16 13.46
C ASP A 128 7.65 -1.43 13.86
N ALA A 129 7.96 -1.13 15.11
CA ALA A 129 9.24 -1.40 15.74
C ALA A 129 9.70 -2.87 15.67
N GLY A 130 8.79 -3.84 15.60
CA GLY A 130 9.10 -5.26 15.49
C GLY A 130 9.29 -5.74 14.05
N GLY A 131 9.13 -4.87 13.05
CA GLY A 131 9.14 -5.25 11.64
C GLY A 131 7.81 -5.81 11.15
N HIS A 132 6.71 -5.53 11.84
CA HIS A 132 5.38 -5.99 11.47
C HIS A 132 4.58 -4.85 10.81
N PRO A 133 4.08 -5.05 9.57
CA PRO A 133 3.08 -4.19 8.97
C PRO A 133 1.95 -3.83 9.94
N SER A 134 1.74 -2.52 10.12
CA SER A 134 0.75 -1.94 11.03
C SER A 134 -0.38 -1.28 10.23
N THR A 135 -0.38 0.05 10.08
CA THR A 135 -1.44 0.76 9.35
C THR A 135 -1.04 0.93 7.90
N THR A 136 -1.64 0.16 6.99
CA THR A 136 -1.33 0.21 5.55
C THR A 136 -2.45 0.83 4.70
N TYR A 137 -3.48 1.39 5.33
CA TYR A 137 -4.60 2.03 4.64
C TYR A 137 -4.43 3.55 4.61
N PRO A 138 -4.34 4.17 3.42
CA PRO A 138 -4.15 5.61 3.27
C PRO A 138 -5.21 6.46 3.97
N ASN A 139 -6.47 5.99 4.05
CA ASN A 139 -7.52 6.72 4.75
C ASN A 139 -7.29 6.82 6.26
N ALA A 140 -6.76 5.77 6.89
CA ALA A 140 -6.36 5.78 8.29
C ALA A 140 -5.06 6.57 8.50
N LEU A 141 -4.07 6.37 7.62
CA LEU A 141 -2.79 7.09 7.68
C LEU A 141 -2.96 8.61 7.58
N ARG A 142 -3.92 9.10 6.80
CA ARG A 142 -4.19 10.54 6.64
C ARG A 142 -4.63 11.23 7.93
N ASP A 143 -5.08 10.46 8.92
CA ASP A 143 -5.46 11.03 10.21
C ASP A 143 -4.25 11.35 11.09
N ILE A 144 -3.07 10.78 10.78
CA ILE A 144 -1.83 10.90 11.57
C ILE A 144 -0.64 11.45 10.78
N VAL A 145 -0.56 11.16 9.48
CA VAL A 145 0.44 11.67 8.54
C VAL A 145 -0.26 12.49 7.48
N ILE A 146 -0.04 13.81 7.49
CA ILE A 146 -0.74 14.74 6.61
C ILE A 146 -0.10 14.72 5.21
N PRO A 147 -0.85 14.44 4.13
CA PRO A 147 -0.30 14.50 2.78
C PRO A 147 0.16 15.91 2.39
N PRO A 148 1.25 16.06 1.60
CA PRO A 148 1.72 17.36 1.10
C PRO A 148 0.64 18.13 0.33
N SER A 149 -0.17 17.43 -0.46
CA SER A 149 -1.28 18.02 -1.22
C SER A 149 -2.33 18.68 -0.34
N LEU A 150 -2.61 18.10 0.83
CA LEU A 150 -3.56 18.65 1.80
C LEU A 150 -2.97 19.86 2.52
N LEU A 151 -1.69 19.79 2.93
CA LEU A 151 -0.99 20.93 3.53
C LEU A 151 -0.98 22.14 2.60
N ASN A 152 -0.64 21.94 1.32
CA ASN A 152 -0.62 23.01 0.32
C ASN A 152 -2.00 23.65 0.12
N LYS A 153 -3.06 22.85 0.12
CA LYS A 153 -4.44 23.34 0.00
C LYS A 153 -4.84 24.18 1.22
N VAL A 154 -4.51 23.73 2.43
CA VAL A 154 -4.81 24.47 3.67
C VAL A 154 -4.05 25.79 3.72
N LEU A 155 -2.75 25.77 3.43
CA LEU A 155 -1.93 26.97 3.39
C LEU A 155 -2.45 27.99 2.36
N SER A 156 -2.90 27.51 1.20
CA SER A 156 -3.45 28.38 0.15
C SER A 156 -4.79 29.01 0.51
N VAL A 157 -5.63 28.33 1.31
CA VAL A 157 -7.00 28.79 1.64
C VAL A 157 -7.04 29.57 2.95
N ALA A 158 -6.31 29.12 3.97
CA ALA A 158 -6.47 29.59 5.35
C ALA A 158 -5.16 30.07 5.99
N GLY A 159 -4.04 29.97 5.29
CA GLY A 159 -2.72 30.40 5.77
C GLY A 159 -2.17 29.56 6.92
N VAL A 160 -1.02 29.96 7.45
CA VAL A 160 -0.26 29.22 8.48
C VAL A 160 -1.04 29.09 9.81
N ALA A 161 -1.91 30.06 10.13
CA ALA A 161 -2.71 30.05 11.36
C ALA A 161 -3.68 28.86 11.44
N ALA A 162 -4.12 28.31 10.30
CA ALA A 162 -5.00 27.15 10.24
C ALA A 162 -4.29 25.82 10.58
N LEU A 163 -2.96 25.77 10.51
CA LEU A 163 -2.21 24.59 10.98
C LEU A 163 -2.24 24.47 12.51
N ALA A 164 -2.46 25.57 13.23
CA ALA A 164 -2.55 25.59 14.69
C ALA A 164 -3.97 25.31 15.22
N THR A 165 -4.98 25.20 14.36
CA THR A 165 -6.35 24.91 14.80
C THR A 165 -6.56 23.42 15.06
N PRO A 166 -6.99 23.01 16.27
CA PRO A 166 -7.22 21.60 16.62
C PRO A 166 -8.25 20.90 15.74
N SER A 167 -9.18 21.64 15.12
CA SER A 167 -10.22 21.10 14.23
C SER A 167 -9.68 20.51 12.92
N MET A 168 -8.40 20.75 12.59
CA MET A 168 -7.72 20.13 11.44
C MET A 168 -7.10 18.76 11.77
N HIS A 169 -6.86 18.47 13.05
CA HIS A 169 -6.39 17.17 13.49
C HIS A 169 -7.60 16.25 13.60
N SER A 170 -7.89 15.49 12.54
CA SER A 170 -8.77 14.33 12.65
C SER A 170 -8.27 13.47 13.81
N GLN A 171 -9.18 13.04 14.69
CA GLN A 171 -8.85 12.09 15.74
C GLN A 171 -8.13 10.89 15.09
N PRO A 172 -6.92 10.50 15.55
CA PRO A 172 -6.21 9.35 15.03
C PRO A 172 -7.14 8.14 15.00
N PHE A 173 -7.21 7.46 13.86
CA PHE A 173 -8.04 6.26 13.70
C PHE A 173 -9.52 6.48 14.06
N ALA A 174 -10.06 7.66 13.74
CA ALA A 174 -11.45 8.00 14.05
C ALA A 174 -12.44 6.96 13.49
N SER A 175 -12.14 6.44 12.29
CA SER A 175 -12.98 5.42 11.67
C SER A 175 -12.75 4.03 12.28
N PRO A 176 -13.82 3.29 12.62
CA PRO A 176 -13.70 1.90 13.06
C PRO A 176 -13.31 0.94 11.92
N ILE A 177 -13.28 1.42 10.66
CA ILE A 177 -12.77 0.66 9.51
C ILE A 177 -11.67 1.44 8.79
N PRO A 178 -10.55 0.81 8.43
CA PRO A 178 -9.38 1.56 7.96
C PRO A 178 -9.50 2.02 6.50
N TRP A 179 -10.40 1.42 5.71
CA TRP A 179 -10.59 1.75 4.29
C TRP A 179 -11.58 2.89 4.03
N ARG A 180 -12.23 3.49 5.04
CA ARG A 180 -13.21 4.57 4.83
C ARG A 180 -13.20 5.58 5.97
N LYS A 181 -13.17 6.88 5.64
CA LYS A 181 -13.20 7.97 6.61
C LYS A 181 -14.61 8.27 7.13
N ILE A 182 -14.72 8.76 8.36
CA ILE A 182 -15.97 9.28 8.94
C ILE A 182 -16.31 10.66 8.34
N GLY A 183 -17.61 10.96 8.23
CA GLY A 183 -18.08 12.29 7.87
C GLY A 183 -17.84 12.69 6.41
N VAL A 184 -17.55 11.72 5.54
CA VAL A 184 -17.43 11.95 4.09
C VAL A 184 -18.76 12.49 3.56
N ARG A 185 -18.70 13.53 2.73
CA ARG A 185 -19.87 14.19 2.11
C ARG A 185 -19.66 14.38 0.62
N TYR A 186 -20.71 14.08 -0.13
CA TYR A 186 -20.81 14.33 -1.56
C TYR A 186 -22.09 15.12 -1.87
N ASN A 187 -22.06 15.92 -2.94
CA ASN A 187 -23.23 16.66 -3.41
C ASN A 187 -24.35 15.73 -3.89
N THR A 188 -23.97 14.57 -4.40
CA THR A 188 -24.90 13.54 -4.89
C THR A 188 -24.34 12.19 -4.48
N ASN A 189 -25.21 11.36 -3.91
CA ASN A 189 -24.86 10.00 -3.52
C ASN A 189 -24.99 9.09 -4.73
N GLU A 190 -23.88 8.58 -5.22
CA GLU A 190 -23.82 7.67 -6.37
C GLU A 190 -22.74 6.61 -6.18
N ILE A 191 -22.94 5.44 -6.79
CA ILE A 191 -21.94 4.38 -6.84
C ILE A 191 -21.94 3.76 -8.23
N PHE A 192 -20.75 3.60 -8.80
CA PHE A 192 -20.54 2.96 -10.09
C PHE A 192 -19.76 1.67 -9.91
N PHE A 193 -20.13 0.65 -10.69
CA PHE A 193 -19.45 -0.64 -10.72
C PHE A 193 -19.01 -0.93 -12.15
N ASP A 194 -17.70 -1.15 -12.31
CA ASP A 194 -17.11 -1.57 -13.57
C ASP A 194 -16.78 -3.07 -13.47
N VAL A 195 -17.47 -3.88 -14.27
CA VAL A 195 -17.19 -5.31 -14.38
C VAL A 195 -16.23 -5.52 -15.55
N ALA A 196 -14.97 -5.77 -15.24
CA ALA A 196 -13.91 -5.94 -16.22
C ALA A 196 -13.51 -7.41 -16.33
N GLU A 197 -13.63 -7.99 -17.53
CA GLU A 197 -13.26 -9.36 -17.81
C GLU A 197 -12.11 -9.42 -18.83
N THR A 198 -11.14 -10.31 -18.57
CA THR A 198 -10.01 -10.58 -19.46
C THR A 198 -10.00 -12.06 -19.82
N LEU A 199 -10.27 -12.36 -21.08
CA LEU A 199 -10.11 -13.69 -21.65
C LEU A 199 -8.66 -13.90 -22.10
N LYS A 200 -8.00 -14.91 -21.54
CA LYS A 200 -6.69 -15.41 -21.97
C LYS A 200 -6.86 -16.78 -22.57
N ALA A 201 -6.50 -16.95 -23.84
CA ALA A 201 -6.58 -18.23 -24.51
C ALA A 201 -5.32 -18.52 -25.33
N ILE A 202 -4.91 -19.78 -25.35
CA ILE A 202 -3.89 -20.31 -26.26
C ILE A 202 -4.63 -21.15 -27.29
N VAL A 203 -4.56 -20.75 -28.56
CA VAL A 203 -5.29 -21.41 -29.65
C VAL A 203 -4.28 -22.07 -30.58
N ASN A 204 -4.53 -23.31 -30.95
CA ASN A 204 -3.67 -24.01 -31.90
C ASN A 204 -3.92 -23.56 -33.34
N LYS A 205 -3.08 -24.00 -34.28
CA LYS A 205 -3.19 -23.66 -35.71
C LYS A 205 -4.53 -24.04 -36.37
N ASN A 206 -5.31 -24.94 -35.76
CA ASN A 206 -6.61 -25.37 -36.27
C ASN A 206 -7.77 -24.57 -35.64
N GLY A 207 -7.49 -23.55 -34.82
CA GLY A 207 -8.51 -22.75 -34.15
C GLY A 207 -9.08 -23.38 -32.88
N ILE A 208 -8.51 -24.49 -32.39
CA ILE A 208 -8.97 -25.16 -31.18
C ILE A 208 -8.22 -24.59 -29.96
N PRO A 209 -8.92 -24.07 -28.93
CA PRO A 209 -8.29 -23.63 -27.69
C PRO A 209 -7.63 -24.80 -26.96
N ALA A 210 -6.34 -24.67 -26.67
CA ALA A 210 -5.60 -25.56 -25.77
C ALA A 210 -5.81 -25.15 -24.30
N VAL A 211 -5.88 -23.84 -24.05
CA VAL A 211 -6.18 -23.24 -22.74
C VAL A 211 -7.11 -22.05 -22.99
N SER A 212 -8.11 -21.86 -22.13
CA SER A 212 -8.99 -20.70 -22.13
C SER A 212 -9.38 -20.38 -20.68
N THR A 213 -9.05 -19.18 -20.23
CA THR A 213 -9.29 -18.73 -18.85
C THR A 213 -9.83 -17.31 -18.88
N VAL A 214 -10.87 -17.04 -18.09
CA VAL A 214 -11.43 -15.70 -17.92
C VAL A 214 -11.07 -15.22 -16.51
N TRP A 215 -10.47 -14.03 -16.45
CA TRP A 215 -10.21 -13.33 -15.20
C TRP A 215 -11.16 -12.14 -15.10
N GLY A 216 -11.98 -12.10 -14.06
CA GLY A 216 -12.89 -11.00 -13.78
C GLY A 216 -12.41 -10.15 -12.60
N ARG A 217 -12.65 -8.85 -12.65
CA ARG A 217 -12.60 -7.97 -11.49
C ARG A 217 -13.78 -7.01 -11.51
N ILE A 218 -14.22 -6.60 -10.32
CA ILE A 218 -15.27 -5.59 -10.15
C ILE A 218 -14.65 -4.41 -9.45
N ASP A 219 -14.49 -3.32 -10.18
CA ASP A 219 -13.97 -2.06 -9.65
C ASP A 219 -15.18 -1.20 -9.21
N ALA A 220 -15.09 -0.57 -8.03
CA ALA A 220 -16.19 0.24 -7.48
C ALA A 220 -15.73 1.68 -7.24
N ASN A 221 -16.47 2.64 -7.80
CA ASN A 221 -16.31 4.06 -7.51
C ASN A 221 -17.47 4.55 -6.65
N CYS A 222 -17.23 4.67 -5.35
CA CYS A 222 -18.24 4.98 -4.34
C CYS A 222 -18.18 6.45 -3.90
N LYS A 223 -19.23 7.21 -4.22
CA LYS A 223 -19.43 8.58 -3.77
C LYS A 223 -20.65 8.67 -2.87
N LEU A 224 -20.58 8.02 -1.72
CA LEU A 224 -21.66 8.00 -0.74
C LEU A 224 -21.30 8.79 0.50
N SER A 225 -22.24 9.58 1.00
CA SER A 225 -22.08 10.37 2.22
C SER A 225 -22.39 9.52 3.46
N GLY A 226 -21.63 9.74 4.54
CA GLY A 226 -21.95 9.20 5.88
C GLY A 226 -22.90 10.10 6.66
N ALA A 227 -23.53 9.56 7.71
CA ALA A 227 -24.29 10.35 8.66
C ALA A 227 -23.36 11.15 9.59
N GLU A 228 -23.78 12.36 9.99
CA GLU A 228 -23.10 13.08 11.07
C GLU A 228 -23.25 12.33 12.39
N ILE A 229 -22.17 12.30 13.19
CA ILE A 229 -22.21 11.85 14.58
C ILE A 229 -22.92 12.92 15.46
N ASP A 230 -22.93 14.19 15.03
CA ASP A 230 -23.34 15.36 15.81
C ASP A 230 -24.58 16.11 15.24
N ASP A 231 -25.60 15.40 14.72
CA ASP A 231 -26.92 16.03 14.52
C ASP A 231 -27.80 15.82 15.77
N PRO A 232 -27.93 16.83 16.67
CA PRO A 232 -28.74 16.70 17.88
C PRO A 232 -30.24 16.52 17.61
N SER A 233 -30.71 16.72 16.37
CA SER A 233 -32.10 16.51 15.96
C SER A 233 -32.41 15.07 15.50
N ARG A 234 -31.38 14.25 15.22
CA ARG A 234 -31.52 12.88 14.70
C ARG A 234 -31.18 11.76 15.68
N GLY A 235 -30.71 12.11 16.88
CA GLY A 235 -30.23 11.12 17.86
C GLY A 235 -28.88 10.54 17.45
N VAL A 236 -28.14 9.99 18.42
CA VAL A 236 -26.84 9.37 18.16
C VAL A 236 -27.07 8.19 17.22
N ALA A 237 -26.60 8.28 15.98
CA ALA A 237 -26.55 7.14 15.07
C ALA A 237 -25.57 6.12 15.67
N THR A 238 -26.10 5.08 16.32
CA THR A 238 -25.30 4.02 16.96
C THR A 238 -24.89 2.93 15.97
N ASP A 239 -25.46 2.91 14.76
CA ASP A 239 -25.08 1.99 13.70
C ASP A 239 -23.82 2.48 12.97
N PRO A 240 -22.69 1.76 13.08
CA PRO A 240 -21.45 2.14 12.40
C PRO A 240 -21.61 2.26 10.88
N ALA A 241 -22.52 1.48 10.27
CA ALA A 241 -22.71 1.51 8.83
C ALA A 241 -23.34 2.82 8.35
N LEU A 242 -24.31 3.35 9.13
CA LEU A 242 -24.96 4.64 8.86
C LEU A 242 -24.00 5.81 9.10
N VAL A 243 -23.22 5.79 10.18
CA VAL A 243 -22.22 6.83 10.50
C VAL A 243 -21.15 6.92 9.40
N LEU A 244 -20.71 5.78 8.89
CA LEU A 244 -19.72 5.75 7.82
C LEU A 244 -20.34 6.00 6.45
N GLY A 245 -21.64 5.78 6.26
CA GLY A 245 -22.26 5.75 4.94
C GLY A 245 -21.74 4.59 4.10
N THR A 246 -21.40 3.47 4.74
CA THR A 246 -21.09 2.24 4.03
C THR A 246 -22.40 1.66 3.51
N PRO A 247 -22.55 1.48 2.18
CA PRO A 247 -23.78 0.96 1.65
C PRO A 247 -23.86 -0.54 1.97
N ASP A 248 -25.04 -0.98 2.41
CA ASP A 248 -25.33 -2.41 2.52
C ASP A 248 -25.82 -2.91 1.16
N LEU A 249 -24.88 -3.36 0.32
CA LEU A 249 -25.16 -3.82 -1.04
C LEU A 249 -24.94 -5.31 -1.14
N LEU A 250 -25.96 -6.01 -1.62
CA LEU A 250 -25.86 -7.41 -1.99
C LEU A 250 -25.70 -7.52 -3.51
N LEU A 251 -24.56 -8.04 -3.96
CA LEU A 251 -24.33 -8.38 -5.35
C LEU A 251 -24.61 -9.88 -5.57
N ASN A 252 -25.62 -10.19 -6.38
CA ASN A 252 -25.99 -11.56 -6.72
C ASN A 252 -25.52 -11.95 -8.12
N PHE A 253 -24.76 -13.04 -8.23
CA PHE A 253 -24.35 -13.60 -9.51
C PHE A 253 -25.30 -14.72 -9.93
N GLY A 254 -25.87 -14.61 -11.13
CA GLY A 254 -26.84 -15.59 -11.64
C GLY A 254 -26.26 -17.00 -11.79
N ASN A 255 -24.95 -17.13 -12.00
CA ASN A 255 -24.25 -18.41 -12.07
C ASN A 255 -22.98 -18.41 -11.21
N ALA A 256 -23.12 -18.13 -9.91
CA ALA A 256 -21.97 -18.04 -9.00
C ALA A 256 -21.07 -19.29 -8.98
N GLN A 257 -21.61 -20.46 -9.34
CA GLN A 257 -20.87 -21.73 -9.36
C GLN A 257 -19.76 -21.78 -10.43
N THR A 258 -19.78 -20.89 -11.42
CA THR A 258 -18.69 -20.80 -12.41
C THR A 258 -17.53 -19.95 -11.94
N LEU A 259 -17.68 -19.22 -10.83
CA LEU A 259 -16.61 -18.41 -10.27
C LEU A 259 -15.70 -19.33 -9.44
N ALA A 260 -14.42 -19.33 -9.79
CA ALA A 260 -13.37 -20.03 -9.05
C ALA A 260 -12.36 -18.99 -8.51
N ASP A 261 -11.71 -19.33 -7.40
CA ASP A 261 -10.63 -18.52 -6.79
C ASP A 261 -10.99 -17.05 -6.53
N CYS A 262 -12.20 -16.80 -6.04
CA CYS A 262 -12.64 -15.44 -5.72
C CYS A 262 -11.80 -14.84 -4.57
N SER A 263 -11.28 -13.64 -4.82
CA SER A 263 -10.62 -12.81 -3.81
C SER A 263 -11.44 -11.55 -3.58
N PHE A 264 -11.62 -11.16 -2.32
CA PHE A 264 -12.48 -10.04 -1.95
C PHE A 264 -11.70 -8.96 -1.22
N HIS A 265 -12.10 -7.71 -1.44
CA HIS A 265 -11.64 -6.62 -0.59
C HIS A 265 -12.18 -6.85 0.85
N PRO A 266 -11.44 -6.46 1.91
CA PRO A 266 -11.87 -6.61 3.31
C PRO A 266 -13.21 -5.95 3.68
N CYS A 267 -13.82 -5.18 2.78
CA CYS A 267 -15.13 -4.59 2.98
C CYS A 267 -16.30 -5.55 2.70
N VAL A 268 -16.05 -6.67 2.02
CA VAL A 268 -17.06 -7.70 1.72
C VAL A 268 -17.24 -8.59 2.93
N ARG A 269 -18.50 -8.89 3.27
CA ARG A 269 -18.89 -9.75 4.39
C ARG A 269 -19.56 -11.02 3.89
#